data_AF-A3KLL0-F1
#
_entry.id   AF-A3KLL0-F1
#
_cell.length_a   1.000
_cell.length_b   1.000
_cell.length_c   1.000
_cell.angle_alpha   90.00
_cell.angle_beta   90.00
_cell.angle_gamma   90.00
#
_symmetry.space_group_name_H-M   'P 1'
#
loop_
_entity.id
_entity.type
_entity.pdbx_description
1 polymer ?
#
loop_
_entity_poly.entity_id
_entity_poly.type
_entity_poly.pdbx_seq_one_letter_code
_entity_poly.pdbx_strand_id
1 'polypeptide(L)'
;MKLLFIVPYFGKFNSYFQLFLNSIATSDLCDLLIVTDDKSKYDYPQNVTIRYTSFEEFRNEVQRKMDFKITLDTPYKLCDFKPTYGYLFEDELLNYQYWGYCDLDIIFGDLDGFLHPILNKGFDKIFELGHCTIIKNESRINRMFLSTVNGVKIGQKALSSSKIEVFDEAYVNSINNIFIENNCNNFLYSLGADIDIWKNNFYITSFKNKKDFVVSDAPSIFYYEQGHLYEFHQYKSVVRRSEYLYIHLQQRKMKVDLDARSTTYLILPNKFVEYRIATNCLLTLKEFKRFISFGKYSFQKYRLYTKLQKQKIKKLL
;
A
#
# COMPACT_ATOMS: atom_id res chain seq x y z
N MET A 1 -8.66 20.88 -0.87
CA MET A 1 -8.19 19.83 -1.79
C MET A 1 -8.48 18.49 -1.13
N LYS A 2 -8.97 17.52 -1.89
CA LYS A 2 -9.36 16.19 -1.40
C LYS A 2 -8.78 15.11 -2.30
N LEU A 3 -8.42 13.98 -1.69
CA LEU A 3 -7.90 12.76 -2.31
C LEU A 3 -8.83 11.58 -2.00
N LEU A 4 -9.24 10.81 -3.01
CA LEU A 4 -9.94 9.53 -2.81
C LEU A 4 -9.02 8.35 -3.11
N PHE A 5 -8.70 7.54 -2.11
CA PHE A 5 -8.12 6.22 -2.34
C PHE A 5 -9.23 5.25 -2.76
N ILE A 6 -9.00 4.47 -3.82
CA ILE A 6 -9.94 3.49 -4.35
C ILE A 6 -9.31 2.11 -4.26
N VAL A 7 -9.99 1.19 -3.56
CA VAL A 7 -9.48 -0.15 -3.28
C VAL A 7 -10.55 -1.22 -3.55
N PRO A 8 -10.64 -1.75 -4.78
CA PRO A 8 -11.35 -2.99 -5.05
C PRO A 8 -10.59 -4.16 -4.45
N TYR A 9 -11.24 -4.89 -3.54
CA TYR A 9 -10.67 -6.03 -2.84
C TYR A 9 -11.74 -7.09 -2.61
N PHE A 10 -11.52 -8.29 -3.12
CA PHE A 10 -12.48 -9.40 -3.02
C PHE A 10 -11.84 -10.58 -2.29
N GLY A 11 -12.58 -11.14 -1.33
CA GLY A 11 -12.07 -12.08 -0.33
C GLY A 11 -11.92 -11.45 1.06
N LYS A 12 -11.41 -12.23 2.01
CA LYS A 12 -11.33 -11.82 3.42
C LYS A 12 -10.19 -10.86 3.69
N PHE A 13 -10.50 -9.76 4.39
CA PHE A 13 -9.48 -8.81 4.83
C PHE A 13 -8.49 -9.44 5.83
N ASN A 14 -7.33 -8.79 5.98
CA ASN A 14 -6.30 -9.24 6.90
C ASN A 14 -6.70 -9.04 8.39
N SER A 15 -5.93 -9.64 9.29
CA SER A 15 -6.22 -9.66 10.73
C SER A 15 -6.14 -8.31 11.43
N TYR A 16 -5.61 -7.29 10.78
CA TYR A 16 -5.40 -5.95 11.35
C TYR A 16 -6.07 -4.87 10.49
N PHE A 17 -7.03 -5.25 9.65
CA PHE A 17 -7.76 -4.32 8.79
C PHE A 17 -8.42 -3.18 9.57
N GLN A 18 -8.91 -3.45 10.79
CA GLN A 18 -9.42 -2.38 11.66
C GLN A 18 -8.35 -1.34 12.00
N LEU A 19 -7.08 -1.72 12.17
CA LEU A 19 -6.00 -0.77 12.42
C LEU A 19 -5.66 0.05 11.17
N PHE A 20 -5.76 -0.55 9.98
CA PHE A 20 -5.68 0.18 8.72
C PHE A 20 -6.79 1.24 8.61
N LEU A 21 -8.05 0.86 8.87
CA LEU A 21 -9.19 1.79 8.90
C LEU A 21 -8.96 2.93 9.90
N ASN A 22 -8.50 2.60 11.11
CA ASN A 22 -8.24 3.60 12.14
C ASN A 22 -7.11 4.55 11.74
N SER A 23 -6.11 4.08 10.97
CA SER A 23 -4.99 4.91 10.53
C SER A 23 -5.36 5.93 9.47
N ILE A 24 -6.35 5.65 8.61
CA ILE A 24 -6.85 6.63 7.63
C ILE A 24 -7.89 7.57 8.24
N ALA A 25 -8.56 7.15 9.33
CA ALA A 25 -9.58 7.94 10.03
C ALA A 25 -9.10 9.31 10.53
N THR A 26 -7.79 9.48 10.68
CA THR A 26 -7.17 10.71 11.21
C THR A 26 -6.94 11.79 10.15
N SER A 27 -7.28 11.53 8.89
CA SER A 27 -7.02 12.42 7.76
C SER A 27 -8.27 13.22 7.37
N ASP A 28 -8.15 14.54 7.30
CA ASP A 28 -9.17 15.40 6.70
C ASP A 28 -8.96 15.56 5.18
N LEU A 29 -7.77 15.21 4.68
CA LEU A 29 -7.41 15.27 3.25
C LEU A 29 -7.88 14.05 2.46
N CYS A 30 -7.80 12.86 3.06
CA CYS A 30 -7.95 11.58 2.38
C CYS A 30 -9.26 10.91 2.75
N ASP A 31 -10.02 10.52 1.73
CA ASP A 31 -11.16 9.62 1.85
C ASP A 31 -10.79 8.27 1.22
N LEU A 32 -11.55 7.22 1.55
CA LEU A 32 -11.33 5.86 1.07
C LEU A 32 -12.63 5.24 0.56
N LEU A 33 -12.60 4.72 -0.66
CA LEU A 33 -13.63 3.88 -1.23
C LEU A 33 -13.14 2.44 -1.32
N ILE A 34 -13.81 1.53 -0.63
CA ILE A 34 -13.54 0.09 -0.72
C ILE A 34 -14.67 -0.60 -1.47
N VAL A 35 -14.33 -1.35 -2.52
CA VAL A 35 -15.28 -2.16 -3.29
C VAL A 35 -15.04 -3.63 -2.97
N THR A 36 -16.01 -4.32 -2.37
CA THR A 36 -15.76 -5.65 -1.81
C THR A 36 -16.98 -6.55 -1.73
N ASP A 37 -16.75 -7.86 -1.66
CA ASP A 37 -17.73 -8.89 -1.31
C ASP A 37 -17.70 -9.28 0.18
N ASP A 38 -16.70 -8.80 0.94
CA ASP A 38 -16.54 -9.13 2.35
C ASP A 38 -17.47 -8.29 3.24
N LYS A 39 -18.55 -8.91 3.71
CA LYS A 39 -19.53 -8.32 4.64
C LYS A 39 -19.18 -8.49 6.12
N SER A 40 -17.91 -8.78 6.45
CA SER A 40 -17.47 -8.82 7.85
C SER A 40 -17.67 -7.45 8.52
N LYS A 41 -17.96 -7.45 9.82
CA LYS A 41 -18.24 -6.22 10.56
C LYS A 41 -16.94 -5.56 11.01
N TYR A 42 -16.81 -4.28 10.69
CA TYR A 42 -15.74 -3.40 11.14
C TYR A 42 -16.33 -2.06 11.56
N ASP A 43 -15.57 -1.31 12.35
CA ASP A 43 -15.90 0.07 12.69
C ASP A 43 -15.35 0.96 11.58
N TYR A 44 -16.22 1.36 10.64
CA TYR A 44 -15.84 2.19 9.50
C TYR A 44 -15.82 3.68 9.88
N PRO A 45 -14.69 4.39 9.68
CA PRO A 45 -14.61 5.84 9.87
C PRO A 45 -15.50 6.63 8.91
N GLN A 46 -15.75 7.90 9.23
CA GLN A 46 -16.60 8.78 8.39
C GLN A 46 -16.04 9.02 6.99
N ASN A 47 -14.71 9.06 6.83
CA ASN A 47 -14.03 9.21 5.55
C ASN A 47 -13.87 7.88 4.79
N VAL A 48 -14.51 6.80 5.23
CA VAL A 48 -14.47 5.49 4.57
C VAL A 48 -15.86 5.10 4.06
N THR A 49 -15.97 4.88 2.75
CA THR A 49 -17.17 4.41 2.07
C THR A 49 -16.97 2.98 1.59
N ILE A 50 -17.96 2.12 1.83
CA ILE A 50 -17.96 0.72 1.37
C ILE A 50 -19.02 0.53 0.30
N ARG A 51 -18.61 0.02 -0.86
CA ARG A 51 -19.49 -0.40 -1.95
C ARG A 51 -19.48 -1.93 -2.03
N TYR A 52 -20.56 -2.55 -1.58
CA TYR A 52 -20.70 -4.01 -1.65
C TYR A 52 -21.11 -4.47 -3.05
N THR A 53 -20.35 -5.40 -3.62
CA THR A 53 -20.62 -6.04 -4.91
C THR A 53 -19.90 -7.39 -4.98
N SER A 54 -20.34 -8.31 -5.83
CA SER A 54 -19.57 -9.53 -6.09
C SER A 54 -18.40 -9.27 -7.04
N PHE A 55 -17.38 -10.15 -6.99
CA PHE A 55 -16.25 -10.09 -7.92
C PHE A 55 -16.70 -10.18 -9.39
N GLU A 56 -17.68 -11.04 -9.69
CA GLU A 56 -18.22 -11.21 -11.04
C GLU A 56 -18.98 -9.98 -11.54
N GLU A 57 -19.80 -9.35 -10.70
CA GLU A 57 -20.48 -8.10 -11.05
C GLU A 57 -19.48 -6.97 -11.31
N PHE A 58 -18.46 -6.84 -10.44
CA PHE A 58 -17.40 -5.85 -10.64
C PHE A 58 -16.63 -6.11 -11.93
N ARG A 59 -16.26 -7.36 -12.21
CA ARG A 59 -15.62 -7.75 -13.47
C ARG A 59 -16.45 -7.33 -14.69
N ASN A 60 -17.76 -7.56 -14.65
CA ASN A 60 -18.68 -7.19 -15.73
C ASN A 60 -18.80 -5.67 -15.90
N GLU A 61 -18.73 -4.91 -14.82
CA GLU A 61 -18.66 -3.44 -14.85
C GLU A 61 -17.37 -2.94 -15.48
N VAL A 62 -16.21 -3.49 -15.08
CA VAL A 62 -14.93 -3.14 -15.70
C VAL A 62 -14.95 -3.43 -17.20
N GLN A 63 -15.41 -4.62 -17.61
CA GLN A 63 -15.47 -4.98 -19.03
C GLN A 63 -16.38 -4.05 -19.84
N ARG A 64 -17.52 -3.60 -19.28
CA ARG A 64 -18.43 -2.67 -19.99
C ARG A 64 -17.82 -1.30 -20.21
N LYS A 65 -16.89 -0.85 -19.36
CA LYS A 65 -16.18 0.43 -19.51
C LYS A 65 -15.00 0.35 -20.48
N MET A 66 -14.57 -0.84 -20.90
CA MET A 66 -13.41 -1.04 -21.79
C MET A 66 -13.84 -1.40 -23.21
N ASP A 67 -13.18 -0.81 -24.20
CA ASP A 67 -13.37 -1.03 -25.64
C ASP A 67 -12.55 -2.22 -26.20
N PHE A 68 -11.92 -2.99 -25.31
CA PHE A 68 -11.20 -4.21 -25.62
C PHE A 68 -11.53 -5.30 -24.59
N LYS A 69 -11.25 -6.55 -24.96
CA LYS A 69 -11.44 -7.70 -24.06
C LYS A 69 -10.42 -7.65 -22.92
N ILE A 70 -10.90 -7.58 -21.68
CA ILE A 70 -10.07 -7.66 -20.48
C ILE A 70 -9.94 -9.11 -19.99
N THR A 71 -8.92 -9.36 -19.18
CA THR A 71 -8.71 -10.61 -18.46
C THR A 71 -8.59 -10.31 -16.96
N LEU A 72 -9.69 -10.56 -16.23
CA LEU A 72 -9.83 -10.35 -14.79
C LEU A 72 -10.45 -11.60 -14.17
N ASP A 73 -9.75 -12.73 -14.29
CA ASP A 73 -10.25 -14.05 -13.87
C ASP A 73 -10.10 -14.32 -12.36
N THR A 74 -9.25 -13.55 -11.68
CA THR A 74 -9.01 -13.72 -10.24
C THR A 74 -8.89 -12.37 -9.53
N PRO A 75 -9.26 -12.26 -8.24
CA PRO A 75 -9.09 -11.02 -7.48
C PRO A 75 -7.65 -10.49 -7.47
N TYR A 76 -6.65 -11.38 -7.45
CA TYR A 76 -5.23 -10.97 -7.45
C TYR A 76 -4.81 -10.24 -8.74
N LYS A 77 -5.52 -10.46 -9.85
CA LYS A 77 -5.27 -9.73 -11.11
C LYS A 77 -5.63 -8.24 -11.01
N LEU A 78 -6.37 -7.81 -9.97
CA LEU A 78 -6.68 -6.39 -9.73
C LEU A 78 -5.45 -5.50 -9.55
N CYS A 79 -4.28 -6.03 -9.16
CA CYS A 79 -3.04 -5.25 -9.11
C CYS A 79 -2.76 -4.58 -10.47
N ASP A 80 -2.92 -5.31 -11.58
CA ASP A 80 -2.72 -4.76 -12.92
C ASP A 80 -3.82 -3.76 -13.32
N PHE A 81 -4.96 -3.76 -12.63
CA PHE A 81 -6.07 -2.83 -12.88
C PHE A 81 -6.00 -1.57 -12.02
N LYS A 82 -5.16 -1.51 -10.99
CA LYS A 82 -5.03 -0.31 -10.11
C LYS A 82 -4.84 0.99 -10.88
N PRO A 83 -4.00 1.05 -11.95
CA PRO A 83 -3.84 2.26 -12.75
C PRO A 83 -5.09 2.73 -13.51
N THR A 84 -6.16 1.94 -13.53
CA THR A 84 -7.40 2.25 -14.25
C THR A 84 -8.47 2.87 -13.37
N TYR A 85 -8.31 2.92 -12.04
CA TYR A 85 -9.41 3.26 -11.13
C TYR A 85 -9.93 4.69 -11.30
N GLY A 86 -9.06 5.65 -11.65
CA GLY A 86 -9.51 7.00 -12.02
C GLY A 86 -10.51 7.05 -13.17
N TYR A 87 -10.40 6.10 -14.11
CA TYR A 87 -11.34 5.94 -15.23
C TYR A 87 -12.54 5.06 -14.86
N LEU A 88 -12.35 4.03 -14.03
CA LEU A 88 -13.44 3.15 -13.63
C LEU A 88 -14.41 3.80 -12.65
N PHE A 89 -13.97 4.79 -11.87
CA PHE A 89 -14.75 5.43 -10.81
C PHE A 89 -14.90 6.94 -11.03
N GLU A 90 -15.03 7.37 -12.29
CA GLU A 90 -15.16 8.80 -12.63
C GLU A 90 -16.32 9.50 -11.91
N ASP A 91 -17.44 8.79 -11.72
CA ASP A 91 -18.63 9.32 -11.05
C ASP A 91 -18.36 9.58 -9.56
N GLU A 92 -17.64 8.68 -8.89
CA GLU A 92 -17.23 8.83 -7.49
C GLU A 92 -16.15 9.92 -7.31
N LEU A 93 -15.48 10.33 -8.38
CA LEU A 93 -14.36 11.26 -8.36
C LEU A 93 -14.73 12.73 -8.60
N LEU A 94 -15.99 13.06 -8.86
CA LEU A 94 -16.42 14.41 -9.25
C LEU A 94 -15.98 15.53 -8.28
N ASN A 95 -15.87 15.25 -6.99
CA ASN A 95 -15.50 16.23 -5.95
C ASN A 95 -14.03 16.14 -5.50
N TYR A 96 -13.22 15.29 -6.13
CA TYR A 96 -11.85 15.01 -5.74
C TYR A 96 -10.86 15.61 -6.74
N GLN A 97 -9.77 16.22 -6.23
CA GLN A 97 -8.71 16.76 -7.08
C GLN A 97 -7.65 15.70 -7.41
N TYR A 98 -7.56 14.68 -6.56
CA TYR A 98 -6.66 13.55 -6.72
C TYR A 98 -7.41 12.26 -6.40
N TRP A 99 -6.98 11.17 -7.02
CA TRP A 99 -7.37 9.82 -6.65
C TRP A 99 -6.11 8.98 -6.45
N GLY A 100 -6.24 7.82 -5.83
CA GLY A 100 -5.11 6.93 -5.66
C GLY A 100 -5.55 5.51 -5.39
N TYR A 101 -4.56 4.64 -5.19
CA TYR A 101 -4.77 3.29 -4.70
C TYR A 101 -3.70 2.98 -3.66
N CYS A 102 -4.05 2.12 -2.72
CA CYS A 102 -3.13 1.62 -1.71
C CYS A 102 -3.44 0.16 -1.38
N ASP A 103 -2.46 -0.55 -0.84
CA ASP A 103 -2.68 -1.88 -0.30
C ASP A 103 -3.32 -1.82 1.08
N LEU A 104 -4.05 -2.88 1.44
CA LEU A 104 -4.74 -2.98 2.74
C LEU A 104 -3.85 -3.53 3.87
N ASP A 105 -2.60 -3.89 3.56
CA ASP A 105 -1.57 -4.34 4.50
C ASP A 105 -0.59 -3.23 4.89
N ILE A 106 -1.07 -1.98 4.85
CA ILE A 106 -0.36 -0.81 5.34
C ILE A 106 -0.97 -0.26 6.64
N ILE A 107 -0.21 0.54 7.37
CA ILE A 107 -0.70 1.43 8.44
C ILE A 107 -0.20 2.82 8.11
N PHE A 108 -1.12 3.77 7.93
CA PHE A 108 -0.77 5.17 7.65
C PHE A 108 -0.22 5.87 8.91
N GLY A 109 0.67 6.83 8.69
CA GLY A 109 1.03 7.89 9.62
C GLY A 109 0.31 9.18 9.26
N ASP A 110 0.99 10.32 9.39
CA ASP A 110 0.40 11.64 9.16
C ASP A 110 0.17 11.90 7.66
N LEU A 111 -0.99 11.47 7.15
CA LEU A 111 -1.37 11.66 5.75
C LEU A 111 -1.38 13.15 5.37
N ASP A 112 -1.99 13.99 6.19
CA ASP A 112 -2.25 15.40 5.88
C ASP A 112 -0.94 16.18 5.85
N GLY A 113 -0.09 16.03 6.87
CA GLY A 113 1.19 16.73 6.96
C GLY A 113 2.17 16.38 5.85
N PHE A 114 2.22 15.12 5.43
CA PHE A 114 3.10 14.68 4.34
C PHE A 114 2.54 14.99 2.95
N LEU A 115 1.23 14.81 2.71
CA LEU A 115 0.66 14.91 1.36
C LEU A 115 0.28 16.33 0.97
N HIS A 116 -0.19 17.19 1.89
CA HIS A 116 -0.55 18.58 1.53
C HIS A 116 0.55 19.33 0.76
N PRO A 117 1.82 19.36 1.22
CA PRO A 117 2.88 20.06 0.51
C PRO A 117 3.19 19.48 -0.88
N ILE A 118 2.95 18.19 -1.08
CA ILE A 118 3.23 17.49 -2.34
C ILE A 118 2.11 17.75 -3.34
N LEU A 119 0.86 17.59 -2.91
CA LEU A 119 -0.30 17.81 -3.76
C LEU A 119 -0.39 19.27 -4.23
N ASN A 120 -0.02 20.24 -3.39
CA ASN A 120 0.02 21.66 -3.76
C ASN A 120 1.03 21.97 -4.88
N LYS A 121 2.00 21.09 -5.15
CA LYS A 121 2.94 21.25 -6.28
C LYS A 121 2.35 20.81 -7.62
N GLY A 122 1.15 20.23 -7.64
CA GLY A 122 0.44 19.93 -8.87
C GLY A 122 1.07 18.81 -9.71
N PHE A 123 1.72 17.83 -9.09
CA PHE A 123 2.20 16.64 -9.79
C PHE A 123 1.03 15.85 -10.40
N ASP A 124 1.26 15.23 -11.56
CA ASP A 124 0.29 14.37 -12.25
C ASP A 124 0.23 12.98 -11.61
N LYS A 125 1.37 12.47 -11.15
CA LYS A 125 1.50 11.20 -10.43
C LYS A 125 2.52 11.31 -9.31
N ILE A 126 2.21 10.68 -8.17
CA ILE A 126 3.00 10.68 -6.95
C ILE A 126 3.17 9.22 -6.50
N PHE A 127 4.42 8.89 -6.15
CA PHE A 127 4.94 7.55 -5.87
C PHE A 127 4.97 6.64 -7.10
N GLU A 128 5.81 5.59 -7.04
CA GLU A 128 6.06 4.69 -8.16
C GLU A 128 5.74 3.21 -7.89
N LEU A 129 5.39 2.86 -6.64
CA LEU A 129 5.17 1.48 -6.22
C LEU A 129 3.69 1.17 -6.01
N GLY A 130 3.33 -0.11 -6.25
CA GLY A 130 1.95 -0.60 -6.29
C GLY A 130 1.21 -0.49 -4.95
N HIS A 131 1.94 -0.44 -3.84
CA HIS A 131 1.37 -0.40 -2.50
C HIS A 131 0.79 0.97 -2.08
N CYS A 132 1.18 2.06 -2.75
CA CYS A 132 0.54 3.37 -2.59
C CYS A 132 0.93 4.28 -3.75
N THR A 133 -0.04 4.74 -4.53
CA THR A 133 0.16 5.70 -5.63
C THR A 133 -0.99 6.69 -5.66
N ILE A 134 -0.68 7.96 -5.96
CA ILE A 134 -1.66 9.04 -6.08
C ILE A 134 -1.53 9.65 -7.48
N ILE A 135 -2.66 9.96 -8.10
CA ILE A 135 -2.79 10.44 -9.47
C ILE A 135 -3.74 11.65 -9.47
N LYS A 136 -3.37 12.68 -10.23
CA LYS A 136 -4.19 13.87 -10.40
C LYS A 136 -5.49 13.53 -11.12
N ASN A 137 -6.62 13.95 -10.57
CA ASN A 137 -7.92 13.68 -11.15
C ASN A 137 -8.21 14.62 -12.32
N GLU A 138 -7.76 14.21 -13.50
CA GLU A 138 -8.00 14.91 -14.76
C GLU A 138 -8.31 13.87 -15.83
N SER A 139 -9.33 14.10 -16.66
CA SER A 139 -9.81 13.12 -17.66
C SER A 139 -8.68 12.54 -18.54
N ARG A 140 -7.73 13.39 -18.95
CA ARG A 140 -6.55 12.99 -19.72
C ARG A 140 -5.60 12.10 -18.92
N ILE A 141 -5.34 12.44 -17.66
CA ILE A 141 -4.45 11.70 -16.76
C ILE A 141 -5.06 10.35 -16.36
N ASN A 142 -6.37 10.32 -16.07
CA ASN A 142 -7.09 9.10 -15.69
C ASN A 142 -7.11 8.05 -16.80
N ARG A 143 -6.92 8.47 -18.05
CA ARG A 143 -6.84 7.60 -19.25
C ARG A 143 -5.42 7.29 -19.68
N MET A 144 -4.39 7.70 -18.93
CA MET A 144 -3.00 7.52 -19.31
C MET A 144 -2.64 6.04 -19.55
N PHE A 145 -3.29 5.09 -18.85
CA PHE A 145 -3.07 3.66 -19.08
C PHE A 145 -3.41 3.18 -20.51
N LEU A 146 -4.20 3.94 -21.28
CA LEU A 146 -4.53 3.66 -22.68
C LEU A 146 -3.48 4.18 -23.67
N SER A 147 -2.55 5.02 -23.21
CA SER A 147 -1.51 5.63 -24.04
C SER A 147 -0.54 4.60 -24.62
N THR A 148 0.09 4.98 -25.73
CA THR A 148 1.13 4.20 -26.38
C THR A 148 2.51 4.64 -25.91
N VAL A 149 3.41 3.66 -25.82
CA VAL A 149 4.84 3.82 -25.53
C VAL A 149 5.58 3.10 -26.66
N ASN A 150 6.36 3.85 -27.45
CA ASN A 150 7.05 3.31 -28.64
C ASN A 150 6.11 2.51 -29.58
N GLY A 151 4.88 3.01 -29.80
CA GLY A 151 3.85 2.36 -30.62
C GLY A 151 3.14 1.17 -29.96
N VAL A 152 3.48 0.84 -28.70
CA VAL A 152 2.90 -0.28 -27.96
C VAL A 152 1.88 0.21 -26.93
N LYS A 153 0.66 -0.33 -26.96
CA LYS A 153 -0.36 -0.13 -25.92
C LYS A 153 -0.07 -1.02 -24.71
N ILE A 154 0.85 -0.61 -23.87
CA ILE A 154 1.32 -1.38 -22.71
C ILE A 154 0.16 -1.73 -21.76
N GLY A 155 -0.65 -0.75 -21.37
CA GLY A 155 -1.77 -0.99 -20.45
C GLY A 155 -2.79 -1.96 -21.03
N GLN A 156 -3.17 -1.82 -22.30
CA GLN A 156 -4.06 -2.78 -22.96
C GLN A 156 -3.49 -4.21 -22.92
N LYS A 157 -2.19 -4.39 -23.22
CA LYS A 157 -1.53 -5.70 -23.12
C LYS A 157 -1.60 -6.25 -21.69
N ALA A 158 -1.35 -5.41 -20.69
CA ALA A 158 -1.39 -5.82 -19.29
C ALA A 158 -2.79 -6.28 -18.87
N LEU A 159 -3.81 -5.50 -19.23
CA LEU A 159 -5.22 -5.74 -18.86
C LEU A 159 -5.85 -6.91 -19.62
N SER A 160 -5.34 -7.28 -20.80
CA SER A 160 -5.79 -8.44 -21.58
C SER A 160 -5.00 -9.72 -21.29
N SER A 161 -3.87 -9.65 -20.59
CA SER A 161 -3.05 -10.82 -20.25
C SER A 161 -3.66 -11.64 -19.11
N SER A 162 -3.61 -12.97 -19.22
CA SER A 162 -3.94 -13.88 -18.10
C SER A 162 -2.84 -13.99 -17.05
N LYS A 163 -1.64 -13.47 -17.34
CA LYS A 163 -0.54 -13.39 -16.38
C LYS A 163 -0.67 -12.14 -15.53
N ILE A 164 -0.02 -12.14 -14.37
CA ILE A 164 0.18 -10.93 -13.56
C ILE A 164 1.36 -10.18 -14.16
N GLU A 165 1.13 -8.98 -14.65
CA GLU A 165 2.08 -8.18 -15.42
C GLU A 165 2.80 -7.13 -14.57
N VAL A 166 2.44 -7.04 -13.28
CA VAL A 166 2.98 -6.07 -12.30
C VAL A 166 2.91 -4.63 -12.83
N PHE A 167 1.80 -4.31 -13.49
CA PHE A 167 1.62 -3.05 -14.22
C PHE A 167 1.57 -1.82 -13.29
N ASP A 168 1.17 -2.01 -12.03
CA ASP A 168 1.12 -1.01 -10.97
C ASP A 168 2.49 -0.69 -10.32
N GLU A 169 3.53 -1.47 -10.62
CA GLU A 169 4.83 -1.41 -9.95
C GLU A 169 5.90 -0.67 -10.77
N ALA A 170 7.08 -0.42 -10.19
CA ALA A 170 8.20 0.28 -10.82
C ALA A 170 9.08 -0.60 -11.74
N TYR A 171 8.46 -1.45 -12.58
CA TYR A 171 9.14 -2.32 -13.54
C TYR A 171 9.11 -1.78 -14.98
N VAL A 172 9.86 -2.43 -15.88
CA VAL A 172 9.79 -2.17 -17.33
C VAL A 172 8.41 -2.55 -17.85
N ASN A 173 7.85 -1.73 -18.73
CA ASN A 173 6.49 -1.85 -19.25
C ASN A 173 5.39 -1.68 -18.18
N SER A 174 5.61 -0.79 -17.22
CA SER A 174 4.63 -0.43 -16.20
C SER A 174 3.92 0.90 -16.49
N ILE A 175 2.92 1.24 -15.67
CA ILE A 175 2.29 2.56 -15.68
C ILE A 175 3.32 3.69 -15.52
N ASN A 176 4.39 3.46 -14.74
CA ASN A 176 5.44 4.46 -14.53
C ASN A 176 6.15 4.83 -15.84
N ASN A 177 6.41 3.85 -16.71
CA ASN A 177 6.99 4.14 -18.03
C ASN A 177 6.06 5.00 -18.87
N ILE A 178 4.76 4.71 -18.85
CA ILE A 178 3.77 5.47 -19.62
C ILE A 178 3.75 6.94 -19.17
N PHE A 179 3.69 7.20 -17.86
CA PHE A 179 3.70 8.56 -17.34
C PHE A 179 4.99 9.32 -17.66
N ILE A 180 6.15 8.65 -17.59
CA ILE A 180 7.45 9.27 -17.90
C ILE A 180 7.56 9.60 -19.38
N GLU A 181 7.22 8.65 -20.27
CA GLU A 181 7.33 8.84 -21.72
C GLU A 181 6.32 9.84 -22.28
N ASN A 182 5.18 10.03 -21.60
CA ASN A 182 4.20 11.06 -21.93
C ASN A 182 4.50 12.41 -21.26
N ASN A 183 5.72 12.64 -20.77
CA ASN A 183 6.19 13.89 -20.16
C ASN A 183 5.29 14.39 -19.01
N CYS A 184 4.69 13.48 -18.24
CA CYS A 184 3.90 13.87 -17.07
C CYS A 184 4.81 14.35 -15.94
N ASN A 185 4.29 15.24 -15.09
CA ASN A 185 5.02 15.71 -13.91
C ASN A 185 4.93 14.68 -12.78
N ASN A 186 6.04 14.00 -12.46
CA ASN A 186 6.05 12.86 -11.54
C ASN A 186 6.83 13.16 -10.25
N PHE A 187 6.27 12.80 -9.10
CA PHE A 187 6.98 12.74 -7.82
C PHE A 187 7.35 11.28 -7.50
N LEU A 188 8.61 10.90 -7.67
CA LEU A 188 9.06 9.50 -7.60
C LEU A 188 9.61 9.07 -6.22
N TYR A 189 9.72 9.97 -5.24
CA TYR A 189 10.30 9.63 -3.95
C TYR A 189 9.33 8.83 -3.08
N SER A 190 9.77 7.69 -2.54
CA SER A 190 8.99 6.94 -1.55
C SER A 190 9.03 7.64 -0.19
N LEU A 191 7.86 7.76 0.43
CA LEU A 191 7.68 8.21 1.82
C LEU A 191 7.20 7.07 2.75
N GLY A 192 6.99 5.89 2.18
CA GLY A 192 6.57 4.70 2.90
C GLY A 192 7.77 3.86 3.36
N ALA A 193 7.63 3.22 4.51
CA ALA A 193 8.51 2.17 4.98
C ALA A 193 8.06 0.83 4.39
N ASP A 194 8.59 0.48 3.22
CA ASP A 194 8.40 -0.85 2.64
C ASP A 194 9.26 -1.88 3.40
N ILE A 195 8.66 -2.98 3.83
CA ILE A 195 9.34 -3.95 4.71
C ILE A 195 9.77 -5.19 3.93
N ASP A 196 11.04 -5.56 4.08
CA ASP A 196 11.59 -6.81 3.54
C ASP A 196 10.75 -8.03 3.98
N ILE A 197 10.28 -8.80 3.00
CA ILE A 197 9.40 -9.95 3.24
C ILE A 197 10.14 -11.16 3.84
N TRP A 198 11.44 -11.28 3.61
CA TRP A 198 12.24 -12.47 3.93
C TRP A 198 12.85 -12.41 5.31
N LYS A 199 13.22 -11.22 5.77
CA LYS A 199 13.84 -11.02 7.07
C LYS A 199 12.79 -11.14 8.18
N ASN A 200 13.21 -11.73 9.28
CA ASN A 200 12.36 -11.89 10.44
C ASN A 200 12.01 -10.54 11.07
N ASN A 201 13.02 -9.76 11.45
CA ASN A 201 12.84 -8.37 11.87
C ASN A 201 12.45 -7.46 10.70
N PHE A 202 11.94 -6.28 11.02
CA PHE A 202 11.70 -5.25 10.01
C PHE A 202 13.01 -4.69 9.53
N TYR A 203 13.19 -4.69 8.22
CA TYR A 203 14.23 -3.98 7.53
C TYR A 203 13.55 -3.25 6.38
N ILE A 204 13.89 -1.98 6.21
CA ILE A 204 13.24 -1.15 5.21
C ILE A 204 13.92 -1.39 3.86
N THR A 205 13.12 -1.70 2.85
CA THR A 205 13.51 -1.76 1.45
C THR A 205 13.35 -0.38 0.83
N SER A 206 14.37 0.04 0.09
CA SER A 206 14.33 1.28 -0.70
C SER A 206 14.65 0.94 -2.14
N PHE A 207 13.82 1.41 -3.07
CA PHE A 207 14.06 1.24 -4.48
C PHE A 207 15.07 2.30 -4.93
N LYS A 208 16.30 1.88 -5.28
CA LYS A 208 17.33 2.78 -5.79
C LYS A 208 17.63 2.47 -7.25
N ASN A 209 17.79 3.54 -8.04
CA ASN A 209 18.24 3.49 -9.44
C ASN A 209 17.38 2.62 -10.39
N LYS A 210 16.07 2.47 -10.11
CA LYS A 210 15.11 1.75 -10.96
C LYS A 210 15.46 0.29 -11.28
N LYS A 211 16.38 -0.33 -10.52
CA LYS A 211 16.84 -1.71 -10.77
C LYS A 211 17.09 -2.52 -9.50
N ASP A 212 17.49 -1.89 -8.40
CA ASP A 212 17.91 -2.62 -7.20
C ASP A 212 17.17 -2.15 -5.94
N PHE A 213 16.70 -3.12 -5.15
CA PHE A 213 16.21 -2.89 -3.80
C PHE A 213 17.39 -2.89 -2.83
N VAL A 214 17.58 -1.78 -2.11
CA VAL A 214 18.55 -1.67 -1.03
C VAL A 214 17.83 -1.84 0.29
N VAL A 215 18.26 -2.83 1.06
CA VAL A 215 17.74 -3.13 2.39
C VAL A 215 18.57 -2.39 3.43
N SER A 216 17.93 -1.82 4.47
CA SER A 216 18.62 -1.18 5.58
C SER A 216 19.64 -2.12 6.26
N ASP A 217 20.71 -1.54 6.83
CA ASP A 217 21.75 -2.30 7.53
C ASP A 217 21.33 -2.72 8.94
N ALA A 218 20.43 -1.95 9.55
CA ALA A 218 19.91 -2.19 10.90
C ALA A 218 18.42 -2.54 10.86
N PRO A 219 17.95 -3.39 11.79
CA PRO A 219 16.54 -3.66 11.94
C PRO A 219 15.82 -2.45 12.56
N SER A 220 14.53 -2.33 12.28
CA SER A 220 13.69 -1.24 12.76
C SER A 220 12.56 -1.76 13.66
N ILE A 221 12.04 -0.88 14.50
CA ILE A 221 10.79 -1.07 15.26
C ILE A 221 9.91 0.12 14.92
N PHE A 222 8.61 -0.11 14.78
CA PHE A 222 7.68 0.99 14.51
C PHE A 222 6.79 1.24 15.71
N TYR A 223 6.40 2.50 15.86
CA TYR A 223 5.55 2.98 16.93
C TYR A 223 4.53 3.94 16.33
N TYR A 224 3.27 3.63 16.56
CA TYR A 224 2.16 4.46 16.14
C TYR A 224 1.69 5.28 17.34
N GLU A 225 1.49 6.58 17.13
CA GLU A 225 1.07 7.51 18.17
C GLU A 225 0.19 8.60 17.56
N GLN A 226 -1.12 8.51 17.84
CA GLN A 226 -2.11 9.55 17.55
C GLN A 226 -2.08 10.05 16.10
N GLY A 227 -2.11 9.14 15.12
CA GLY A 227 -2.04 9.51 13.71
C GLY A 227 -0.62 9.54 13.15
N HIS A 228 0.42 9.50 13.98
CA HIS A 228 1.79 9.55 13.51
C HIS A 228 2.48 8.18 13.56
N LEU A 229 3.35 7.90 12.60
CA LEU A 229 4.07 6.64 12.48
C LEU A 229 5.58 6.86 12.54
N TYR A 230 6.19 6.33 13.59
CA TYR A 230 7.61 6.52 13.88
C TYR A 230 8.39 5.23 13.76
N GLU A 231 9.49 5.29 13.01
CA GLU A 231 10.53 4.28 13.00
C GLU A 231 11.56 4.57 14.09
N PHE A 232 11.90 3.55 14.87
CA PHE A 232 13.09 3.51 15.70
C PHE A 232 14.13 2.58 15.08
N HIS A 233 15.34 3.07 14.91
CA HIS A 233 16.50 2.27 14.49
C HIS A 233 17.73 2.63 15.31
N GLN A 234 18.64 1.66 15.48
CA GLN A 234 19.91 1.90 16.16
C GLN A 234 20.94 2.46 15.18
N TYR A 235 21.50 3.63 15.49
CA TYR A 235 22.68 4.18 14.83
C TYR A 235 23.81 4.32 15.84
N LYS A 236 24.87 3.51 15.66
CA LYS A 236 25.96 3.37 16.65
C LYS A 236 25.40 3.00 18.03
N SER A 237 25.58 3.86 19.03
CA SER A 237 25.14 3.65 20.42
C SER A 237 23.88 4.45 20.75
N VAL A 238 23.14 4.95 19.76
CA VAL A 238 21.95 5.79 19.99
C VAL A 238 20.78 5.25 19.16
N VAL A 239 19.57 5.29 19.73
CA VAL A 239 18.33 5.03 18.99
C VAL A 239 17.91 6.34 18.34
N ARG A 240 17.68 6.32 17.03
CA ARG A 240 17.13 7.46 16.29
C ARG A 240 15.64 7.22 16.01
N ARG A 241 14.92 8.32 15.79
CA ARG A 241 13.51 8.35 15.41
C ARG A 241 13.37 9.05 14.07
N SER A 242 12.64 8.43 13.16
CA SER A 242 12.24 8.99 11.87
C SER A 242 10.73 8.84 11.71
N GLU A 243 10.08 9.72 10.98
CA GLU A 243 8.64 9.64 10.72
C GLU A 243 8.37 9.18 9.28
N TYR A 244 7.33 8.38 9.08
CA TYR A 244 6.96 7.78 7.79
C TYR A 244 5.49 8.01 7.48
N LEU A 245 5.17 8.14 6.18
CA LEU A 245 3.80 8.30 5.69
C LEU A 245 2.97 7.03 5.92
N TYR A 246 3.58 5.85 5.79
CA TYR A 246 2.99 4.56 6.13
C TYR A 246 4.06 3.50 6.29
N ILE A 247 3.71 2.37 6.89
CA ILE A 247 4.49 1.12 6.87
C ILE A 247 3.73 0.09 6.05
N HIS A 248 4.43 -0.60 5.14
CA HIS A 248 3.86 -1.67 4.33
C HIS A 248 4.34 -3.02 4.85
N LEU A 249 3.41 -3.79 5.43
CA LEU A 249 3.69 -5.03 6.18
C LEU A 249 3.61 -6.29 5.30
N GLN A 250 3.91 -6.14 4.00
CA GLN A 250 3.64 -7.12 2.96
C GLN A 250 3.85 -8.57 3.36
N GLN A 251 2.86 -9.38 3.00
CA GLN A 251 2.82 -10.83 3.18
C GLN A 251 2.89 -11.30 4.65
N ARG A 252 3.14 -10.45 5.65
CA ARG A 252 3.33 -10.87 7.05
C ARG A 252 2.01 -11.27 7.69
N LYS A 253 2.07 -12.29 8.55
CA LYS A 253 0.95 -12.67 9.41
C LYS A 253 1.10 -11.95 10.73
N MET A 254 0.26 -10.93 10.95
CA MET A 254 0.33 -10.06 12.12
C MET A 254 -0.77 -10.44 13.12
N LYS A 255 -0.42 -10.56 14.39
CA LYS A 255 -1.38 -10.73 15.49
C LYS A 255 -1.73 -9.35 16.08
N VAL A 256 -3.01 -9.09 16.31
CA VAL A 256 -3.44 -7.87 17.02
C VAL A 256 -3.56 -8.22 18.51
N ASP A 257 -2.56 -7.85 19.30
CA ASP A 257 -2.50 -8.04 20.76
C ASP A 257 -2.73 -6.68 21.47
N LEU A 258 -3.79 -5.98 21.07
CA LEU A 258 -4.21 -4.69 21.63
C LEU A 258 -5.71 -4.45 21.40
N ASP A 259 -6.32 -3.53 22.15
CA ASP A 259 -7.64 -2.99 21.80
C ASP A 259 -7.51 -2.18 20.50
N ALA A 260 -8.30 -2.50 19.47
CA ALA A 260 -8.24 -1.82 18.18
C ALA A 260 -8.45 -0.30 18.27
N ARG A 261 -9.11 0.19 19.32
CA ARG A 261 -9.31 1.62 19.61
C ARG A 261 -8.07 2.31 20.17
N SER A 262 -7.00 1.57 20.44
CA SER A 262 -5.74 2.12 20.93
C SER A 262 -5.15 3.11 19.92
N THR A 263 -4.94 4.34 20.37
CA THR A 263 -4.30 5.40 19.57
C THR A 263 -2.77 5.34 19.64
N THR A 264 -2.21 4.43 20.43
CA THR A 264 -0.77 4.37 20.69
C THR A 264 -0.34 2.92 20.86
N TYR A 265 0.60 2.45 20.05
CA TYR A 265 1.06 1.06 20.08
C TYR A 265 2.40 0.83 19.38
N LEU A 266 3.09 -0.26 19.76
CA LEU A 266 4.24 -0.76 19.01
C LEU A 266 3.80 -1.72 17.92
N ILE A 267 4.43 -1.57 16.76
CA ILE A 267 4.35 -2.50 15.64
C ILE A 267 5.65 -3.30 15.65
N LEU A 268 5.52 -4.60 15.93
CA LEU A 268 6.61 -5.56 15.97
C LEU A 268 6.48 -6.54 14.80
N PRO A 269 7.55 -7.29 14.45
CA PRO A 269 7.61 -8.12 13.25
C PRO A 269 6.46 -9.08 12.94
N ASN A 270 5.70 -9.49 13.95
CA ASN A 270 4.60 -10.43 13.85
C ASN A 270 3.36 -10.01 14.65
N LYS A 271 3.35 -8.81 15.26
CA LYS A 271 2.22 -8.37 16.09
C LYS A 271 2.18 -6.87 16.36
N PHE A 272 1.00 -6.40 16.73
CA PHE A 272 0.75 -5.10 17.32
C PHE A 272 0.57 -5.28 18.82
N VAL A 273 1.21 -4.44 19.65
CA VAL A 273 1.09 -4.52 21.11
C VAL A 273 0.88 -3.14 21.72
N GLU A 274 0.03 -3.07 22.75
CA GLU A 274 -0.08 -1.85 23.55
C GLU A 274 1.27 -1.55 24.20
N TYR A 275 1.72 -0.33 24.00
CA TYR A 275 2.92 0.17 24.62
C TYR A 275 2.84 1.68 24.65
N ARG A 276 3.05 2.27 25.83
CA ARG A 276 3.18 3.71 25.96
C ARG A 276 4.64 4.01 26.27
N ILE A 277 5.26 4.78 25.40
CA ILE A 277 6.56 5.36 25.70
C ILE A 277 6.30 6.52 26.67
N ALA A 278 7.08 6.62 27.75
CA ALA A 278 6.99 7.77 28.64
C ALA A 278 7.22 9.05 27.81
N THR A 279 6.32 10.03 27.94
CA THR A 279 6.32 11.29 27.17
C THR A 279 7.73 11.89 27.08
N ASN A 280 8.16 12.22 25.86
CA ASN A 280 9.48 12.77 25.48
C ASN A 280 10.69 11.81 25.44
N CYS A 281 10.51 10.50 25.62
CA CYS A 281 11.63 9.55 25.49
C CYS A 281 11.65 8.82 24.14
N LEU A 282 12.85 8.63 23.58
CA LEU A 282 13.13 7.57 22.61
C LEU A 282 13.06 6.21 23.33
N LEU A 283 12.84 5.12 22.60
CA LEU A 283 13.10 3.79 23.15
C LEU A 283 14.55 3.73 23.68
N THR A 284 14.75 3.26 24.90
CA THR A 284 16.10 3.01 25.41
C THR A 284 16.76 1.92 24.56
N LEU A 285 18.10 1.92 24.48
CA LEU A 285 18.83 0.84 23.79
C LEU A 285 18.48 -0.55 24.35
N LYS A 286 18.20 -0.64 25.65
CA LYS A 286 17.83 -1.90 26.31
C LYS A 286 16.47 -2.39 25.82
N GLU A 287 15.48 -1.50 25.76
CA GLU A 287 14.15 -1.83 25.22
C GLU A 287 14.21 -2.17 23.74
N PHE A 288 14.91 -1.36 22.94
CA PHE A 288 15.11 -1.61 21.52
C PHE A 288 15.70 -3.00 21.27
N LYS A 289 16.82 -3.34 21.95
CA LYS A 289 17.45 -4.66 21.82
C LYS A 289 16.54 -5.80 22.27
N ARG A 290 15.73 -5.59 23.32
CA ARG A 290 14.73 -6.57 23.79
C ARG A 290 13.65 -6.81 22.72
N PHE A 291 13.16 -5.77 22.07
CA PHE A 291 12.14 -5.92 21.03
C PHE A 291 12.68 -6.55 19.74
N ILE A 292 13.89 -6.18 19.33
CA ILE A 292 14.58 -6.81 18.19
C ILE A 292 14.87 -8.30 18.43
N SER A 293 15.16 -8.69 19.68
CA SER A 293 15.38 -10.11 19.99
C SER A 293 14.09 -10.93 19.86
N PHE A 294 12.92 -10.35 20.15
CA PHE A 294 11.63 -11.02 19.95
C PHE A 294 11.35 -11.33 18.48
N GLY A 295 11.74 -10.46 17.56
CA GLY A 295 11.48 -10.72 16.15
C GLY A 295 12.26 -11.92 15.59
N LYS A 296 13.32 -12.40 16.25
CA LYS A 296 13.98 -13.67 15.90
C LYS A 296 13.04 -14.87 15.96
N TYR A 297 11.99 -14.81 16.79
CA TYR A 297 10.97 -15.85 16.91
C TYR A 297 9.85 -15.72 15.87
N SER A 298 9.92 -14.73 14.97
CA SER A 298 9.02 -14.73 13.81
C SER A 298 9.44 -15.86 12.86
N PHE A 299 8.51 -16.78 12.56
CA PHE A 299 8.73 -17.85 11.58
C PHE A 299 8.50 -17.37 10.14
N GLN A 300 8.75 -16.09 9.86
CA GLN A 300 8.39 -15.43 8.61
C GLN A 300 9.06 -16.12 7.41
N LYS A 301 10.39 -16.26 7.47
CA LYS A 301 11.18 -16.90 6.42
C LYS A 301 10.70 -18.33 6.14
N TYR A 302 10.53 -19.13 7.19
CA TYR A 302 10.05 -20.52 7.08
C TYR A 302 8.64 -20.60 6.48
N ARG A 303 7.73 -19.71 6.91
CA ARG A 303 6.37 -19.63 6.38
C ARG A 303 6.35 -19.30 4.89
N LEU A 304 7.23 -18.39 4.43
CA LEU A 304 7.32 -18.07 3.00
C LEU A 304 7.86 -19.23 2.17
N TYR A 305 8.91 -19.91 2.64
CA TYR A 305 9.41 -21.11 1.95
C TYR A 305 8.35 -22.20 1.82
N THR A 306 7.63 -22.50 2.89
CA THR A 306 6.55 -23.50 2.87
C THR A 306 5.39 -23.08 1.97
N LYS A 307 5.03 -21.78 1.94
CA LYS A 307 4.03 -21.23 1.01
C LYS A 307 4.46 -21.44 -0.45
N LEU A 308 5.70 -21.10 -0.79
CA LEU A 308 6.24 -21.25 -2.15
C LEU A 308 6.33 -22.71 -2.59
N GLN A 309 6.74 -23.62 -1.70
CA GLN A 309 6.76 -25.06 -1.97
C GLN A 309 5.35 -25.59 -2.28
N LYS A 310 4.35 -25.22 -1.47
CA LYS A 310 2.94 -25.61 -1.71
C LYS A 310 2.42 -25.09 -3.06
N GLN A 311 2.77 -23.86 -3.43
CA GLN A 311 2.39 -23.30 -4.73
C GLN A 311 3.06 -24.04 -5.90
N LYS A 312 4.33 -24.45 -5.77
CA LYS A 312 5.01 -25.26 -6.78
C LYS A 312 4.35 -26.63 -6.96
N ILE A 313 4.01 -27.30 -5.86
CA ILE A 313 3.32 -28.61 -5.90
C ILE A 313 1.95 -28.48 -6.58
N LYS A 314 1.16 -27.44 -6.24
CA LYS A 314 -0.15 -27.18 -6.89
C LYS A 314 -0.08 -26.90 -8.39
N LYS A 315 1.08 -26.50 -8.92
CA LYS A 315 1.28 -26.28 -10.37
C LYS A 315 1.68 -27.57 -11.11
N LEU A 316 2.07 -28.61 -10.39
CA LEU A 316 2.51 -29.90 -10.95
C LEU A 316 1.40 -30.96 -10.96
N LEU A 317 0.32 -30.73 -10.20
CA LEU A 317 -0.90 -31.54 -10.14
C LEU A 317 -1.98 -30.92 -11.04
#